data_AF-A0A5S9M9C0-F1
#
_entry.id   AF-A0A5S9M9C0-F1
#
_cell.length_a   1.000
_cell.length_b   1.000
_cell.length_c   1.000
_cell.angle_alpha   90.00
_cell.angle_beta   90.00
_cell.angle_gamma   90.00
#
_symmetry.space_group_name_H-M   'P 1'
#
loop_
_entity.id
_entity.type
_entity.pdbx_description
1 polymer ?
#
loop_
_entity_poly.entity_id
_entity_poly.type
_entity_poly.pdbx_seq_one_letter_code
_entity_poly.pdbx_strand_id
1 'polypeptide(L)'
;MKKTLPFIVFVFLLLVSYQTMKQPAAVTYIESMKEHAEVASVSKKDILFQEIESKSSDYEVKAQNAKIDKVWKKMPGLNGQTVDVDASYEKK
;
A
#
# COMPACT_ATOMS: atom_id res chain seq x y z
N MET A 1 -36.03 18.42 -48.69
CA MET A 1 -35.36 17.21 -48.16
C MET A 1 -33.88 17.39 -47.77
N LYS A 2 -33.19 18.48 -48.19
CA LYS A 2 -31.77 18.69 -47.83
C LYS A 2 -31.53 19.20 -46.38
N LYS A 3 -32.53 19.85 -45.76
CA LYS A 3 -32.43 20.43 -44.40
C LYS A 3 -32.69 19.43 -43.26
N THR A 4 -33.38 18.32 -43.54
CA THR A 4 -33.68 17.26 -42.54
C THR A 4 -32.56 16.23 -42.43
N LEU A 5 -31.66 16.17 -43.43
CA LEU A 5 -30.51 15.28 -43.45
C LEU A 5 -29.54 15.50 -42.28
N PRO A 6 -29.11 16.73 -41.91
CA PRO A 6 -28.24 16.92 -40.75
C PRO A 6 -28.91 16.53 -39.43
N PHE A 7 -30.23 16.72 -39.32
CA PHE A 7 -30.98 16.32 -38.13
C PHE A 7 -31.03 14.80 -37.97
N ILE A 8 -31.25 14.06 -39.06
CA ILE A 8 -31.21 12.59 -39.05
C ILE A 8 -29.82 12.07 -38.69
N VAL A 9 -28.76 12.67 -39.24
CA VAL A 9 -27.37 12.30 -38.93
C VAL A 9 -27.04 12.58 -37.45
N PHE A 10 -27.53 13.69 -36.90
CA PHE A 10 -27.35 14.03 -35.49
C PHE A 10 -28.04 13.02 -34.57
N VAL A 11 -29.30 12.66 -34.86
CA VAL A 11 -30.03 11.64 -34.09
C VAL A 11 -29.37 10.26 -34.21
N PHE A 12 -28.86 9.92 -35.39
CA PHE A 12 -28.11 8.69 -35.61
C PHE A 12 -26.81 8.65 -34.78
N LEU A 13 -26.06 9.74 -34.74
CA LEU A 13 -24.86 9.87 -33.90
C LEU A 13 -25.16 9.70 -32.41
N LEU A 14 -26.28 10.28 -31.92
CA LEU A 14 -26.72 10.11 -30.54
C LEU A 14 -27.07 8.65 -30.21
N LEU A 15 -27.73 7.94 -31.13
CA LEU A 15 -28.07 6.53 -30.95
C LEU A 15 -26.82 5.64 -30.92
N VAL A 16 -25.87 5.87 -31.82
CA VAL A 16 -24.59 5.14 -31.83
C VAL A 16 -23.81 5.40 -30.54
N SER A 17 -23.72 6.65 -30.10
CA SER A 17 -23.07 7.01 -28.83
C SER A 17 -23.74 6.32 -27.64
N TYR A 18 -25.07 6.28 -27.59
CA TYR A 18 -25.80 5.59 -26.52
C TYR A 18 -25.55 4.08 -26.49
N GLN A 19 -25.42 3.45 -27.66
CA GLN A 19 -25.07 2.03 -27.75
C GLN A 19 -23.63 1.75 -27.25
N THR A 20 -22.67 2.63 -27.56
CA THR A 20 -21.29 2.47 -27.09
C THR A 20 -21.15 2.58 -25.57
N MET A 21 -22.02 3.36 -24.90
CA MET A 21 -22.00 3.49 -23.44
C MET A 21 -22.43 2.21 -22.70
N LYS A 22 -23.21 1.33 -23.36
CA LYS A 22 -23.62 0.04 -22.81
C LYS A 22 -22.65 -1.10 -23.12
N GLN A 23 -21.52 -0.80 -23.78
CA GLN A 23 -20.56 -1.83 -24.16
C GLN A 23 -19.84 -2.35 -22.90
N PRO A 24 -19.96 -3.65 -22.55
CA PRO A 24 -19.41 -4.23 -21.33
C PRO A 24 -17.89 -4.02 -21.19
N ALA A 25 -17.20 -3.91 -22.33
CA ALA A 25 -15.76 -3.71 -22.41
C ALA A 25 -15.26 -2.42 -21.73
N ALA A 26 -16.07 -1.34 -21.74
CA ALA A 26 -15.71 -0.09 -21.08
C ALA A 26 -15.78 -0.22 -19.55
N VAL A 27 -16.77 -0.97 -19.05
CA VAL A 27 -16.94 -1.23 -17.61
C VAL A 27 -15.82 -2.12 -17.09
N THR A 28 -15.49 -3.21 -17.80
CA THR A 28 -14.40 -4.12 -17.41
C THR A 28 -13.03 -3.44 -17.39
N TYR A 29 -12.79 -2.46 -18.27
CA TYR A 29 -11.55 -1.69 -18.28
C TYR A 29 -11.46 -0.72 -17.08
N ILE A 30 -12.55 -0.05 -16.75
CA ILE A 30 -12.61 0.84 -15.57
C ILE A 30 -12.48 0.02 -14.29
N GLU A 31 -13.09 -1.16 -14.24
CA GLU A 31 -13.03 -2.08 -13.11
C GLU A 31 -11.61 -2.64 -12.91
N SER A 32 -10.92 -3.07 -13.97
CA SER A 32 -9.53 -3.53 -13.85
C SER A 32 -8.57 -2.40 -13.48
N MET A 33 -8.75 -1.18 -14.00
CA MET A 33 -7.96 -0.02 -13.57
C MET A 33 -8.17 0.30 -12.10
N LYS A 34 -9.41 0.17 -11.61
CA LYS A 34 -9.74 0.39 -10.20
C LYS A 34 -9.19 -0.71 -9.30
N GLU A 35 -9.23 -1.96 -9.74
CA GLU A 35 -8.60 -3.10 -9.06
C GLU A 35 -7.07 -2.88 -8.92
N HIS A 36 -6.39 -2.50 -10.00
CA HIS A 36 -4.96 -2.19 -9.95
C HIS A 36 -4.64 -0.94 -9.10
N ALA A 37 -5.51 0.07 -9.08
CA ALA A 37 -5.35 1.25 -8.25
C ALA A 37 -5.60 0.96 -6.75
N GLU A 38 -6.57 0.11 -6.43
CA GLU A 38 -6.81 -0.33 -5.05
C GLU A 38 -5.64 -1.17 -4.54
N VAL A 39 -5.09 -2.10 -5.34
CA VAL A 39 -3.87 -2.87 -4.99
C VAL A 39 -2.64 -1.96 -4.78
N ALA A 40 -2.52 -0.86 -5.54
CA ALA A 40 -1.45 0.12 -5.36
C ALA A 40 -1.64 1.01 -4.10
N SER A 41 -2.89 1.23 -3.68
CA SER A 41 -3.22 2.04 -2.50
C SER A 41 -3.20 1.25 -1.18
N VAL A 42 -3.49 -0.06 -1.25
CA VAL A 42 -3.49 -0.97 -0.09
C VAL A 42 -2.07 -1.23 0.43
N SER A 43 -1.02 -1.19 -0.41
CA SER A 43 0.23 -1.88 -0.03
C SER A 43 1.36 -1.02 0.51
N LYS A 44 1.49 0.29 0.22
CA LYS A 44 2.71 1.03 0.66
C LYS A 44 2.84 1.18 2.18
N LYS A 45 1.71 1.34 2.87
CA LYS A 45 1.64 1.43 4.33
C LYS A 45 2.04 0.10 4.96
N ASP A 46 1.46 -0.97 4.43
CA ASP A 46 1.65 -2.34 4.89
C ASP A 46 3.06 -2.86 4.57
N ILE A 47 3.65 -2.48 3.43
CA ILE A 47 5.02 -2.88 3.04
C ILE A 47 6.05 -2.36 4.04
N LEU A 48 6.00 -1.07 4.41
CA LEU A 48 6.97 -0.52 5.37
C LEU A 48 6.77 -1.12 6.76
N PHE A 49 5.52 -1.31 7.18
CA PHE A 49 5.21 -1.96 8.45
C PHE A 49 5.74 -3.40 8.50
N GLN A 50 5.47 -4.19 7.45
CA GLN A 50 6.00 -5.55 7.31
C GLN A 50 7.52 -5.59 7.24
N GLU A 51 8.15 -4.61 6.59
CA GLU A 51 9.61 -4.51 6.55
C GLU A 51 10.19 -4.27 7.96
N ILE A 52 9.63 -3.33 8.71
CA ILE A 52 10.05 -3.05 10.10
C ILE A 52 9.86 -4.27 10.98
N GLU A 53 8.71 -4.95 10.87
CA GLU A 53 8.44 -6.18 11.60
C GLU A 53 9.45 -7.27 11.24
N SER A 54 9.73 -7.48 9.95
CA SER A 54 10.67 -8.51 9.47
C SER A 54 12.11 -8.29 9.92
N LYS A 55 12.55 -7.02 10.04
CA LYS A 55 13.91 -6.65 10.45
C LYS A 55 14.03 -6.46 11.96
N SER A 56 12.93 -6.39 12.70
CA SER A 56 12.92 -6.10 14.13
C SER A 56 13.84 -7.04 14.93
N SER A 57 13.88 -8.31 14.56
CA SER A 57 14.73 -9.33 15.20
C SER A 57 16.23 -9.09 15.01
N ASP A 58 16.62 -8.48 13.89
CA ASP A 58 18.04 -8.23 13.57
C ASP A 58 18.65 -7.17 14.49
N TYR A 59 17.81 -6.32 15.08
CA TYR A 59 18.20 -5.26 16.01
C TYR A 59 17.95 -5.63 17.48
N GLU A 60 17.50 -6.86 17.77
CA GLU A 60 17.30 -7.31 19.14
C GLU A 60 18.64 -7.54 19.85
N VAL A 61 18.83 -6.85 20.99
CA VAL A 61 19.97 -7.05 21.89
C VAL A 61 19.46 -7.63 23.19
N LYS A 62 19.96 -8.80 23.58
CA LYS A 62 19.56 -9.43 24.84
C LYS A 62 20.13 -8.69 26.05
N ALA A 63 19.31 -8.60 27.09
CA ALA A 63 19.76 -8.09 28.39
C ALA A 63 20.88 -8.96 28.96
N GLN A 64 21.81 -8.32 29.68
CA GLN A 64 22.94 -9.00 30.33
C GLN A 64 22.83 -8.83 31.83
N ASN A 65 22.93 -9.94 32.57
CA ASN A 65 22.88 -9.90 34.02
C ASN A 65 24.16 -9.31 34.62
N ALA A 66 24.01 -8.68 35.79
CA ALA A 66 25.15 -8.26 36.59
C ALA A 66 26.02 -9.48 36.96
N LYS A 67 27.34 -9.28 37.00
CA LYS A 67 28.28 -10.35 37.32
C LYS A 67 29.47 -9.85 38.11
N ILE A 68 30.13 -10.77 38.81
CA ILE A 68 31.45 -10.53 39.38
C ILE A 68 32.48 -11.07 38.40
N ASP A 69 33.07 -10.16 37.63
CA ASP A 69 34.16 -10.43 36.71
C ASP A 69 35.50 -10.56 37.45
N LYS A 70 36.37 -11.45 36.97
CA LYS A 70 37.66 -11.73 37.62
C LYS A 70 38.58 -10.51 37.63
N VAL A 71 38.58 -9.74 36.54
CA VAL A 71 39.41 -8.55 36.35
C VAL A 71 38.63 -7.33 36.80
N TRP A 72 37.42 -7.14 36.28
CA TRP A 72 36.63 -5.91 36.46
C TRP A 72 35.79 -5.89 37.74
N LYS A 73 35.85 -6.94 38.57
CA LYS A 73 35.12 -7.08 39.84
C LYS A 73 33.62 -6.94 39.62
N LYS A 74 32.93 -5.98 40.25
CA LYS A 74 31.48 -5.86 40.14
C LYS A 74 31.11 -5.16 38.83
N MET A 75 30.56 -5.91 37.88
CA MET A 75 29.99 -5.37 36.65
C MET A 75 28.46 -5.30 36.77
N PRO A 76 27.85 -4.14 36.48
CA PRO A 76 26.39 -4.01 36.48
C PRO A 76 25.77 -4.81 35.32
N GLY A 77 24.47 -5.07 35.43
CA GLY A 77 23.69 -5.60 34.32
C GLY A 77 23.45 -4.52 33.25
N LEU A 78 23.24 -4.95 32.01
CA LEU A 78 22.89 -4.08 30.90
C LEU A 78 21.50 -4.44 30.39
N ASN A 79 20.71 -3.42 30.07
CA ASN A 79 19.40 -3.59 29.49
C ASN A 79 19.52 -4.17 28.07
N GLY A 80 18.50 -4.90 27.66
CA GLY A 80 18.32 -5.28 26.27
C GLY A 80 17.74 -4.14 25.44
N GLN A 81 17.61 -4.39 24.15
CA GLN A 81 16.98 -3.50 23.18
C GLN A 81 16.08 -4.32 22.27
N THR A 82 14.89 -3.81 21.99
CA THR A 82 13.94 -4.35 21.02
C THR A 82 13.39 -3.19 20.20
N VAL A 83 12.97 -3.47 18.97
CA VAL A 83 12.36 -2.47 18.10
C VAL A 83 10.90 -2.30 18.50
N ASP A 84 10.51 -1.07 18.81
CA ASP A 84 9.10 -0.69 18.91
C ASP A 84 8.58 -0.45 17.49
N VAL A 85 7.83 -1.42 16.95
CA VAL A 85 7.36 -1.42 15.56
C VAL A 85 6.42 -0.24 15.30
N ASP A 86 5.49 0.02 16.21
CA ASP A 86 4.49 1.07 16.07
C ASP A 86 5.14 2.46 16.12
N ALA A 87 5.97 2.72 17.14
CA ALA A 87 6.65 4.01 17.28
C ALA A 87 7.64 4.26 16.14
N SER A 88 8.30 3.21 15.64
CA SER A 88 9.22 3.31 14.50
C SER A 88 8.47 3.59 13.19
N TYR A 89 7.31 2.98 13.01
CA TYR A 89 6.44 3.20 11.86
C TYR A 89 5.85 4.63 11.84
N GLU A 90 5.48 5.17 13.00
CA GLU A 90 4.97 6.54 13.12
C GLU A 90 6.03 7.63 12.87
N LYS A 91 7.31 7.32 13.11
CA LYS A 91 8.45 8.24 12.96
C LYS A 91 9.03 8.32 11.53
N LYS A 92 8.34 7.71 10.55
CA LYS A 92 8.70 7.70 9.13
C LYS A 92 9.11 9.07 8.57
#